data_AF-A0A848K671-F1
#
_entry.id   AF-A0A848K671-F1
#
_cell.length_a   1.000
_cell.length_b   1.000
_cell.length_c   1.000
_cell.angle_alpha   90.00
_cell.angle_beta   90.00
_cell.angle_gamma   90.00
#
_symmetry.space_group_name_H-M   'P 1'
#
loop_
_entity.id
_entity.type
_entity.pdbx_description
1 polymer ?
#
loop_
_entity_poly.entity_id
_entity_poly.type
_entity_poly.pdbx_seq_one_letter_code
_entity_poly.pdbx_strand_id
1 'polypeptide(L)'
;MPTSGSAARQIVTQAARQLELPIPPAVVDGFAEADRLARECGALVATHDQLAGAVLAAIRAGRDPAVDKAVRIAQLGVQLGLQSFGERGRAEADALVAGVLIQHSDELLEQWRGDLEADGEALVHAATALPTTDLDDTRSVLRAGADALAAWTAAVEAVARFDLATTGFATLAGLQRIDTSGHRHRVLRFAAVDLDTAEQIEADTGGRAPTAWNVACSGATPALPTVSEFRRRRSALDQERRDRAAAAVEAAAHPRASV
;
A
#
# COMPACT_ATOMS: atom_id res chain seq x y z
N MET A 1 4.13 -11.73 -6.08
CA MET A 1 5.51 -11.25 -5.90
C MET A 1 5.51 -10.32 -4.69
N PRO A 2 6.36 -10.53 -3.67
CA PRO A 2 6.47 -9.58 -2.57
C PRO A 2 6.95 -8.23 -3.13
N THR A 3 6.27 -7.14 -2.75
CA THR A 3 6.69 -5.78 -3.11
C THR A 3 8.02 -5.49 -2.41
N SER A 4 9.04 -5.05 -3.16
CA SER A 4 10.31 -4.61 -2.57
C SER A 4 10.10 -3.35 -1.73
N GLY A 5 10.96 -3.13 -0.73
CA GLY A 5 10.90 -1.93 0.11
C GLY A 5 10.97 -0.64 -0.71
N SER A 6 11.83 -0.61 -1.73
CA SER A 6 12.00 0.53 -2.62
C SER A 6 10.75 0.82 -3.46
N ALA A 7 10.10 -0.21 -4.01
CA ALA A 7 8.84 -0.05 -4.72
C ALA A 7 7.73 0.42 -3.77
N ALA A 8 7.69 -0.14 -2.55
CA ALA A 8 6.73 0.28 -1.54
C ALA A 8 6.93 1.74 -1.10
N ARG A 9 8.18 2.17 -0.89
CA ARG A 9 8.54 3.57 -0.62
C ARG A 9 8.03 4.50 -1.71
N GLN A 10 8.23 4.15 -2.99
CA GLN A 10 7.75 4.97 -4.10
C GLN A 10 6.23 5.12 -4.07
N ILE A 11 5.49 4.02 -3.94
CA ILE A 11 4.02 4.04 -3.94
C ILE A 11 3.48 4.81 -2.74
N VAL A 12 3.99 4.55 -1.53
CA VAL A 12 3.54 5.23 -0.30
C VAL A 12 3.87 6.72 -0.34
N THR A 13 5.06 7.10 -0.80
CA THR A 13 5.46 8.51 -0.92
C THR A 13 4.62 9.23 -1.98
N GLN A 14 4.32 8.56 -3.09
CA GLN A 14 3.48 9.12 -4.14
C GLN A 14 2.04 9.32 -3.66
N ALA A 15 1.46 8.33 -2.97
CA ALA A 15 0.13 8.44 -2.39
C ALA A 15 0.07 9.58 -1.36
N ALA A 16 1.03 9.65 -0.42
CA ALA A 16 1.12 10.73 0.55
C ALA A 16 1.23 12.11 -0.13
N ARG A 17 2.06 12.23 -1.18
CA ARG A 17 2.19 13.48 -1.94
C ARG A 17 0.90 13.89 -2.65
N GLN A 18 0.18 12.94 -3.25
CA GLN A 18 -1.07 13.23 -3.98
C GLN A 18 -2.23 13.54 -3.04
N LEU A 19 -2.20 13.00 -1.82
CA LEU A 19 -3.13 13.36 -0.74
C LEU A 19 -2.68 14.63 0.02
N GLU A 20 -1.53 15.20 -0.32
CA GLU A 20 -0.92 16.35 0.37
C GLU A 20 -0.61 16.11 1.86
N LEU A 21 -0.39 14.85 2.21
CA LEU A 21 -0.14 14.42 3.59
C LEU A 21 1.35 14.32 3.90
N PRO A 22 1.80 14.85 5.06
CA PRO A 22 3.18 14.68 5.48
C PRO A 22 3.47 13.22 5.82
N ILE A 23 4.67 12.77 5.48
CA ILE A 23 5.20 11.47 5.90
C ILE A 23 5.80 11.66 7.31
N PRO A 24 5.52 10.74 8.27
CA PRO A 24 6.07 10.83 9.62
C PRO A 24 7.60 10.96 9.62
N PRO A 25 8.19 11.83 10.46
CA PRO A 25 9.64 12.03 10.51
C PRO A 25 10.43 10.74 10.69
N ALA A 26 9.93 9.82 11.53
CA ALA A 26 10.56 8.51 11.75
C ALA A 26 10.67 7.67 10.47
N VAL A 27 9.69 7.77 9.56
CA VAL A 27 9.73 7.09 8.26
C VAL A 27 10.75 7.75 7.33
N VAL A 28 10.80 9.08 7.32
CA VAL A 28 11.78 9.85 6.53
C VAL A 28 13.21 9.55 6.98
N ASP A 29 13.46 9.52 8.29
CA ASP A 29 14.77 9.20 8.86
C ASP A 29 15.19 7.76 8.50
N GLY A 30 14.26 6.81 8.60
CA GLY A 30 14.50 5.43 8.17
C GLY A 30 14.83 5.30 6.68
N PHE A 31 14.19 6.07 5.81
CA PHE A 31 14.55 6.14 4.40
C PHE A 31 15.94 6.72 4.17
N ALA A 32 16.29 7.79 4.90
CA ALA A 32 17.61 8.41 4.80
C ALA A 32 18.72 7.47 5.29
N GLU A 33 18.46 6.67 6.33
CA GLU A 33 19.36 5.63 6.80
C GLU A 33 19.57 4.52 5.76
N ALA A 34 18.50 4.02 5.14
CA ALA A 34 18.62 3.04 4.06
C ALA A 34 19.40 3.59 2.86
N ASP A 35 19.16 4.85 2.46
CA ASP A 35 19.89 5.53 1.38
C ASP A 35 21.37 5.73 1.75
N ARG A 36 21.68 5.99 3.02
CA ARG A 36 23.07 6.06 3.51
C ARG A 36 23.73 4.70 3.40
N LEU A 37 23.10 3.63 3.89
CA LEU A 37 23.65 2.27 3.83
C LEU A 37 23.93 1.83 2.39
N ALA A 38 22.96 2.00 1.48
CA ALA A 38 23.11 1.63 0.08
C ALA A 38 24.27 2.37 -0.60
N ARG A 39 24.43 3.67 -0.30
CA ARG A 39 25.53 4.49 -0.82
C ARG A 39 26.88 4.06 -0.26
N GLU A 40 26.98 3.86 1.06
CA GLU A 40 28.23 3.45 1.71
C GLU A 40 28.68 2.07 1.23
N CYS A 41 27.77 1.09 1.16
CA CYS A 41 28.08 -0.23 0.60
C CYS A 41 28.47 -0.17 -0.88
N GLY A 42 27.81 0.69 -1.66
CA GLY A 42 28.16 0.90 -3.07
C GLY A 42 29.53 1.54 -3.26
N ALA A 43 29.91 2.49 -2.41
CA ALA A 43 31.19 3.18 -2.47
C ALA A 43 32.39 2.28 -2.08
N LEU A 44 32.14 1.20 -1.34
CA LEU A 44 33.16 0.22 -0.96
C LEU A 44 33.54 -0.73 -2.10
N VAL A 45 32.71 -0.83 -3.16
CA VAL A 45 33.00 -1.68 -4.31
C VAL A 45 33.81 -0.90 -5.34
N ALA A 46 34.88 -1.52 -5.86
CA ALA A 46 35.72 -0.96 -6.92
C ALA A 46 35.67 -1.82 -8.18
N THR A 47 35.85 -1.20 -9.34
CA THR A 47 35.95 -1.89 -10.63
C THR A 47 37.39 -2.31 -10.92
N HIS A 48 37.55 -3.27 -11.82
CA HIS A 48 38.87 -3.68 -12.31
C HIS A 48 39.62 -2.50 -12.97
N ASP A 49 38.91 -1.58 -13.63
CA ASP A 49 39.49 -0.37 -14.23
C ASP A 49 40.03 0.59 -13.17
N GLN A 50 39.32 0.76 -12.05
CA GLN A 50 39.79 1.58 -10.92
C GLN A 50 41.06 0.99 -10.30
N LEU A 51 41.12 -0.34 -10.17
CA LEU A 51 42.34 -1.03 -9.73
C LEU A 51 43.49 -0.85 -10.72
N ALA A 52 43.25 -1.06 -12.02
CA ALA A 52 44.27 -0.87 -13.05
C ALA A 52 44.79 0.58 -13.07
N GLY A 53 43.89 1.56 -12.94
CA GLY A 53 44.24 2.98 -12.83
C GLY A 53 45.10 3.28 -11.61
N ALA A 54 44.76 2.72 -10.44
CA ALA A 54 45.55 2.87 -9.22
C ALA A 54 46.96 2.28 -9.37
N VAL A 55 47.09 1.09 -9.98
CA VAL A 55 48.38 0.43 -10.23
C VAL A 55 49.25 1.27 -11.17
N LEU A 56 48.71 1.72 -12.30
CA LEU A 56 49.44 2.56 -13.26
C LEU A 56 49.87 3.90 -12.63
N ALA A 57 49.03 4.48 -11.78
CA ALA A 57 49.35 5.72 -11.05
C ALA A 57 50.48 5.52 -10.02
N ALA A 58 50.54 4.37 -9.34
CA ALA A 58 51.64 4.02 -8.45
C ALA A 58 52.96 3.86 -9.21
N ILE A 59 52.94 3.11 -10.32
CA ILE A 59 54.12 2.88 -11.19
C ILE A 59 54.66 4.21 -11.74
N ARG A 60 53.78 5.08 -12.28
CA ARG A 60 54.18 6.40 -12.81
C ARG A 60 54.81 7.31 -11.75
N ALA A 61 54.38 7.18 -10.50
CA ALA A 61 54.92 7.93 -9.38
C ALA A 61 56.18 7.28 -8.76
N GLY A 62 56.68 6.18 -9.30
CA GLY A 62 57.83 5.45 -8.75
C GLY A 62 57.56 4.78 -7.40
N ARG A 63 56.29 4.57 -7.04
CA ARG A 63 55.87 3.87 -5.82
C ARG A 63 55.68 2.38 -6.12
N ASP A 64 56.02 1.53 -5.16
CA ASP A 64 55.76 0.08 -5.26
C ASP A 64 54.25 -0.21 -5.13
N PRO A 65 53.59 -0.73 -6.17
CA PRO A 65 52.17 -1.05 -6.14
C PRO A 65 51.79 -2.09 -5.07
N ALA A 66 52.71 -2.97 -4.66
CA ALA A 66 52.43 -4.02 -3.69
C ALA A 66 52.15 -3.47 -2.28
N VAL A 67 52.73 -2.32 -1.94
CA VAL A 67 52.55 -1.64 -0.65
C VAL A 67 51.74 -0.36 -0.76
N ASP A 68 51.43 0.12 -1.98
CA ASP A 68 50.68 1.34 -2.18
C ASP A 68 49.25 1.24 -1.62
N LYS A 69 48.90 2.21 -0.76
CA LYS A 69 47.61 2.24 -0.07
C LYS A 69 46.43 2.32 -1.04
N ALA A 70 46.54 3.09 -2.12
CA ALA A 70 45.44 3.27 -3.08
C ALA A 70 45.20 1.98 -3.88
N VAL A 71 46.28 1.28 -4.26
CA VAL A 71 46.19 -0.03 -4.91
C VAL A 71 45.54 -1.06 -3.98
N ARG A 72 45.95 -1.12 -2.71
CA ARG A 72 45.36 -2.05 -1.72
C ARG A 72 43.88 -1.78 -1.46
N ILE A 73 43.47 -0.51 -1.38
CA ILE A 73 42.06 -0.13 -1.25
C ILE A 73 41.26 -0.57 -2.48
N ALA A 74 41.76 -0.30 -3.68
CA ALA A 74 41.10 -0.71 -4.92
C ALA A 74 41.01 -2.24 -5.05
N GLN A 75 42.06 -2.96 -4.65
CA GLN A 75 42.08 -4.43 -4.65
C GLN A 75 41.02 -5.00 -3.70
N LEU A 76 40.92 -4.46 -2.47
CA LEU A 76 39.86 -4.84 -1.53
C LEU A 76 38.48 -4.54 -2.12
N GLY A 77 38.30 -3.37 -2.75
CA GLY A 77 37.04 -3.00 -3.37
C GLY A 77 36.62 -3.93 -4.51
N VAL A 78 37.56 -4.42 -5.31
CA VAL A 78 37.29 -5.46 -6.34
C VAL A 78 36.89 -6.78 -5.68
N GLN A 79 37.58 -7.20 -4.62
CA GLN A 79 37.23 -8.42 -3.88
C GLN A 79 35.84 -8.35 -3.26
N LEU A 80 35.46 -7.22 -2.67
CA LEU A 80 34.10 -6.97 -2.17
C LEU A 80 33.07 -7.00 -3.31
N GLY A 81 33.42 -6.44 -4.47
CA GLY A 81 32.60 -6.50 -5.68
C GLY A 81 32.33 -7.93 -6.15
N LEU A 82 33.37 -8.78 -6.20
CA LEU A 82 33.24 -10.20 -6.58
C LEU A 82 32.34 -11.00 -5.63
N GLN A 83 32.19 -10.54 -4.39
CA GLN A 83 31.31 -11.16 -3.38
C GLN A 83 29.89 -10.55 -3.36
N SER A 84 29.52 -9.78 -4.38
CA SER A 84 28.21 -9.10 -4.46
C SER A 84 27.93 -8.21 -3.25
N PHE A 85 28.95 -7.64 -2.61
CA PHE A 85 28.78 -6.84 -1.39
C PHE A 85 27.85 -5.62 -1.63
N GLY A 86 28.00 -4.94 -2.76
CA GLY A 86 27.13 -3.82 -3.13
C GLY A 86 25.68 -4.24 -3.35
N GLU A 87 25.43 -5.42 -3.92
CA GLU A 87 24.08 -5.97 -4.11
C GLU A 87 23.45 -6.36 -2.78
N ARG A 88 24.21 -6.98 -1.88
CA ARG A 88 23.78 -7.31 -0.52
C ARG A 88 23.47 -6.04 0.29
N GLY A 89 24.30 -5.01 0.19
CA GLY A 89 24.04 -3.71 0.83
C GLY A 89 22.76 -3.04 0.33
N ARG A 90 22.47 -3.13 -0.98
CA ARG A 90 21.19 -2.66 -1.53
C ARG A 90 20.00 -3.49 -1.05
N ALA A 91 20.16 -4.82 -0.97
CA ALA A 91 19.11 -5.71 -0.45
C ALA A 91 18.82 -5.43 1.03
N GLU A 92 19.85 -5.17 1.84
CA GLU A 92 19.70 -4.79 3.25
C GLU A 92 19.03 -3.42 3.39
N ALA A 93 19.43 -2.44 2.57
CA ALA A 93 18.76 -1.14 2.53
C ALA A 93 17.28 -1.27 2.14
N ASP A 94 16.95 -2.13 1.17
CA ASP A 94 15.57 -2.42 0.78
C ASP A 94 14.77 -3.05 1.95
N ALA A 95 15.40 -3.95 2.70
CA ALA A 95 14.81 -4.56 3.90
C ALA A 95 14.58 -3.54 5.02
N LEU A 96 15.51 -2.59 5.24
CA LEU A 96 15.34 -1.50 6.19
C LEU A 96 14.12 -0.63 5.82
N VAL A 97 13.99 -0.26 4.55
CA VAL A 97 12.83 0.51 4.06
C VAL A 97 11.53 -0.25 4.33
N ALA A 98 11.49 -1.55 4.00
CA ALA A 98 10.32 -2.39 4.28
C ALA A 98 10.01 -2.45 5.78
N GLY A 99 11.02 -2.63 6.63
CA GLY A 99 10.87 -2.69 8.09
C GLY A 99 10.28 -1.41 8.68
N VAL A 100 10.79 -0.24 8.26
CA VAL A 100 10.30 1.07 8.68
C VAL A 100 8.85 1.29 8.27
N LEU A 101 8.51 0.96 7.01
CA LEU A 101 7.13 1.05 6.51
C LEU A 101 6.18 0.12 7.26
N ILE A 102 6.62 -1.09 7.60
CA ILE A 102 5.82 -2.03 8.40
C ILE A 102 5.58 -1.44 9.80
N GLN A 103 6.62 -0.96 10.46
CA GLN A 103 6.57 -0.42 11.81
C GLN A 103 5.61 0.77 11.93
N HIS A 104 5.59 1.66 10.93
CA HIS A 104 4.78 2.88 10.93
C HIS A 104 3.52 2.80 10.06
N SER A 105 3.16 1.61 9.56
CA SER A 105 2.04 1.43 8.63
C SER A 105 0.70 1.90 9.19
N ASP A 106 0.39 1.54 10.44
CA ASP A 106 -0.89 1.92 11.07
C ASP A 106 -0.94 3.43 11.38
N GLU A 107 0.18 4.03 11.80
CA GLU A 107 0.28 5.48 12.04
C GLU A 107 0.04 6.28 10.76
N LEU A 108 0.68 5.88 9.66
CA LEU A 108 0.47 6.46 8.33
C LEU A 108 -1.02 6.38 7.92
N LEU A 109 -1.62 5.20 8.05
CA LEU A 109 -3.00 4.97 7.62
C LEU A 109 -4.02 5.65 8.51
N GLU A 110 -3.75 5.82 9.81
CA GLU A 110 -4.62 6.58 10.71
C GLU A 110 -4.63 8.06 10.33
N GLN A 111 -3.47 8.63 10.00
CA GLN A 111 -3.40 10.00 9.50
C GLN A 111 -4.15 10.17 8.18
N TRP A 112 -4.00 9.22 7.25
CA TRP A 112 -4.73 9.26 5.98
C TRP A 112 -6.23 9.09 6.17
N ARG A 113 -6.66 8.24 7.12
CA ARG A 113 -8.07 8.12 7.47
C ARG A 113 -8.65 9.45 7.91
N GLY A 114 -7.99 10.16 8.84
CA GLY A 114 -8.47 11.45 9.34
C GLY A 114 -8.67 12.47 8.22
N ASP A 115 -7.78 12.48 7.23
CA ASP A 115 -7.88 13.37 6.06
C ASP A 115 -9.01 13.00 5.09
N LEU A 116 -9.39 11.72 5.05
CA LEU A 116 -10.45 11.19 4.19
C LEU A 116 -11.83 11.16 4.87
N GLU A 117 -11.96 11.59 6.12
CA GLU A 117 -13.22 11.53 6.86
C GLU A 117 -14.31 12.35 6.16
N ALA A 118 -13.99 13.59 5.77
CA ALA A 118 -14.91 14.46 5.04
C ALA A 118 -15.24 13.92 3.63
N ASP A 119 -14.30 13.25 2.97
CA ASP A 119 -14.53 12.58 1.69
C ASP A 119 -15.53 11.42 1.84
N GLY A 120 -15.42 10.64 2.92
CA GLY A 120 -16.36 9.57 3.24
C GLY A 120 -17.78 10.09 3.47
N GLU A 121 -17.92 11.19 4.23
CA GLU A 121 -19.20 11.86 4.46
C GLU A 121 -19.79 12.43 3.17
N ALA A 122 -18.96 13.07 2.33
CA ALA A 122 -19.36 13.63 1.05
C ALA A 122 -19.89 12.53 0.10
N LEU A 123 -19.27 11.34 0.10
CA LEU A 123 -19.74 10.20 -0.68
C LEU A 123 -21.12 9.72 -0.22
N VAL A 124 -21.37 9.62 1.08
CA VAL A 124 -22.69 9.23 1.62
C VAL A 124 -23.75 10.28 1.28
N HIS A 125 -23.40 11.56 1.42
CA HIS A 125 -24.29 12.66 1.05
C HIS A 125 -24.65 12.60 -0.44
N ALA A 126 -23.65 12.44 -1.30
CA ALA A 126 -23.84 12.34 -2.74
C ALA A 126 -24.63 11.08 -3.14
N ALA A 127 -24.37 9.93 -2.51
CA ALA A 127 -25.14 8.70 -2.74
C ALA A 127 -26.62 8.87 -2.37
N THR A 128 -26.93 9.64 -1.31
CA THR A 128 -28.29 9.98 -0.93
C THR A 128 -28.97 10.91 -1.93
N ALA A 129 -28.23 11.88 -2.46
CA ALA A 129 -28.73 12.82 -3.47
C ALA A 129 -28.87 12.19 -4.87
N LEU A 130 -28.06 11.17 -5.18
CA LEU A 130 -27.94 10.55 -6.50
C LEU A 130 -28.04 9.00 -6.44
N PRO A 131 -29.13 8.43 -5.90
CA PRO A 131 -29.20 7.01 -5.52
C PRO A 131 -29.14 6.03 -6.71
N THR A 132 -29.37 6.49 -7.94
CA THR A 132 -29.42 5.66 -9.15
C THR A 132 -28.43 6.10 -10.23
N THR A 133 -27.56 7.07 -9.92
CA THR A 133 -26.67 7.66 -10.92
C THR A 133 -25.35 6.91 -10.94
N ASP A 134 -25.00 6.40 -12.11
CA ASP A 134 -23.63 5.98 -12.41
C ASP A 134 -22.73 7.23 -12.42
N LEU A 135 -21.63 7.23 -11.67
CA LEU A 135 -20.69 8.35 -11.66
C LEU A 135 -20.10 8.61 -13.06
N ASP A 136 -20.13 7.62 -13.95
CA ASP A 136 -19.70 7.76 -15.34
C ASP A 136 -20.76 8.46 -16.23
N ASP A 137 -22.01 8.62 -15.80
CA ASP A 137 -23.09 9.28 -16.56
C ASP A 137 -23.21 10.78 -16.25
N THR A 138 -22.19 11.54 -16.68
CA THR A 138 -22.15 13.01 -16.52
C THR A 138 -23.38 13.71 -17.13
N ARG A 139 -24.01 13.14 -18.17
CA ARG A 139 -25.14 13.78 -18.85
C ARG A 139 -26.41 13.76 -18.01
N SER A 140 -26.66 12.67 -17.28
CA SER A 140 -27.81 12.57 -16.38
C SER A 140 -27.64 13.48 -15.16
N VAL A 141 -26.43 13.59 -14.63
CA VAL A 141 -26.08 14.52 -13.53
C VAL A 141 -26.35 15.97 -13.94
N LEU A 142 -25.89 16.40 -15.12
CA LEU A 142 -26.09 17.78 -15.59
C LEU A 142 -27.57 18.17 -15.72
N ARG A 143 -28.45 17.20 -16.02
CA ARG A 143 -29.90 17.46 -16.11
C ARG A 143 -30.57 17.57 -14.74
N ALA A 144 -29.99 16.97 -13.70
CA ALA A 144 -30.53 16.98 -12.35
C ALA A 144 -30.31 18.33 -11.63
N GLY A 145 -29.48 19.22 -12.17
CA GLY A 145 -29.29 20.59 -11.70
C GLY A 145 -27.95 20.84 -11.00
N ALA A 146 -27.75 22.07 -10.53
CA ALA A 146 -26.47 22.52 -9.98
C ALA A 146 -26.08 21.78 -8.69
N ASP A 147 -27.04 21.52 -7.80
CA ASP A 147 -26.78 20.82 -6.53
C ASP A 147 -26.35 19.36 -6.77
N ALA A 148 -26.99 18.68 -7.73
CA ALA A 148 -26.62 17.34 -8.17
C ALA A 148 -25.21 17.32 -8.79
N LEU A 149 -24.88 18.34 -9.59
CA LEU A 149 -23.54 18.48 -10.15
C LEU A 149 -22.47 18.66 -9.07
N ALA A 150 -22.73 19.51 -8.06
CA ALA A 150 -21.81 19.74 -6.95
C ALA A 150 -21.58 18.45 -6.14
N ALA A 151 -22.65 17.73 -5.80
CA ALA A 151 -22.56 16.44 -5.11
C ALA A 151 -21.80 15.38 -5.92
N TRP A 152 -22.04 15.32 -7.24
CA TRP A 152 -21.32 14.43 -8.14
C TRP A 152 -19.83 14.76 -8.22
N THR A 153 -19.47 16.04 -8.38
CA THR A 153 -18.05 16.46 -8.44
C THR A 153 -17.33 16.11 -7.15
N ALA A 154 -17.93 16.39 -5.98
CA ALA A 154 -17.35 16.01 -4.69
C ALA A 154 -17.18 14.49 -4.56
N ALA A 155 -18.15 13.70 -5.03
CA ALA A 155 -18.05 12.24 -5.03
C ALA A 155 -16.92 11.72 -5.92
N VAL A 156 -16.75 12.27 -7.14
CA VAL A 156 -15.66 11.86 -8.05
C VAL A 156 -14.29 12.17 -7.44
N GLU A 157 -14.12 13.35 -6.84
CA GLU A 157 -12.89 13.74 -6.15
C GLU A 157 -12.60 12.82 -4.96
N ALA A 158 -13.61 12.54 -4.14
CA ALA A 158 -13.51 11.63 -3.01
C ALA A 158 -13.15 10.19 -3.44
N VAL A 159 -13.77 9.65 -4.48
CA VAL A 159 -13.43 8.31 -5.02
C VAL A 159 -11.95 8.27 -5.44
N ALA A 160 -11.48 9.28 -6.18
CA ALA A 160 -10.09 9.33 -6.61
C ALA A 160 -9.11 9.36 -5.43
N ARG A 161 -9.44 10.12 -4.38
CA ARG A 161 -8.64 10.17 -3.13
C ARG A 161 -8.64 8.83 -2.39
N PHE A 162 -9.78 8.15 -2.30
CA PHE A 162 -9.86 6.80 -1.74
C PHE A 162 -9.07 5.76 -2.55
N ASP A 163 -9.07 5.83 -3.88
CA ASP A 163 -8.32 4.91 -4.74
C ASP A 163 -6.79 5.06 -4.55
N LEU A 164 -6.32 6.29 -4.38
CA LEU A 164 -4.93 6.59 -4.03
C LEU A 164 -4.57 6.01 -2.66
N ALA A 165 -5.40 6.28 -1.65
CA ALA A 165 -5.17 5.81 -0.30
C ALA A 165 -5.21 4.28 -0.19
N THR A 166 -6.15 3.63 -0.89
CA THR A 166 -6.26 2.17 -0.91
C THR A 166 -5.11 1.48 -1.65
N THR A 167 -4.51 2.15 -2.65
CA THR A 167 -3.26 1.67 -3.29
C THR A 167 -2.09 1.67 -2.30
N GLY A 168 -1.94 2.74 -1.51
CA GLY A 168 -0.93 2.80 -0.45
C GLY A 168 -1.21 1.78 0.67
N PHE A 169 -2.47 1.64 1.11
CA PHE A 169 -2.90 0.60 2.04
C PHE A 169 -2.54 -0.81 1.55
N ALA A 170 -2.89 -1.16 0.30
CA ALA A 170 -2.61 -2.48 -0.26
C ALA A 170 -1.10 -2.77 -0.31
N THR A 171 -0.29 -1.75 -0.56
CA THR A 171 1.17 -1.83 -0.53
C THR A 171 1.70 -2.12 0.87
N LEU A 172 1.23 -1.38 1.89
CA LEU A 172 1.60 -1.58 3.29
C LEU A 172 1.15 -2.95 3.82
N ALA A 173 -0.07 -3.38 3.48
CA ALA A 173 -0.59 -4.69 3.81
C ALA A 173 0.22 -5.82 3.12
N GLY A 174 0.64 -5.59 1.87
CA GLY A 174 1.47 -6.50 1.09
C GLY A 174 2.85 -6.73 1.69
N LEU A 175 3.51 -5.69 2.21
CA LEU A 175 4.76 -5.82 2.97
C LEU A 175 4.61 -6.74 4.20
N GLN A 176 3.43 -6.74 4.81
CA GLN A 176 3.07 -7.59 5.94
C GLN A 176 2.49 -8.95 5.54
N ARG A 177 2.55 -9.31 4.24
CA ARG A 177 2.02 -10.56 3.67
C ARG A 177 0.53 -10.77 3.91
N ILE A 178 -0.23 -9.68 3.99
CA ILE A 178 -1.68 -9.74 4.10
C ILE A 178 -2.26 -9.68 2.70
N ASP A 179 -2.99 -10.74 2.32
CA ASP A 179 -3.75 -10.71 1.08
C ASP A 179 -4.98 -9.81 1.24
N THR A 180 -5.01 -8.76 0.42
CA THR A 180 -6.12 -7.82 0.30
C THR A 180 -6.92 -8.07 -0.99
N SER A 181 -6.42 -8.91 -1.91
CA SER A 181 -6.91 -9.07 -3.28
C SER A 181 -8.08 -10.05 -3.43
N GLY A 182 -8.26 -10.96 -2.47
CA GLY A 182 -9.38 -11.88 -2.44
C GLY A 182 -10.72 -11.15 -2.56
N HIS A 183 -11.55 -11.54 -3.53
CA HIS A 183 -12.85 -10.90 -3.85
C HIS A 183 -13.67 -10.60 -2.59
N ARG A 184 -13.71 -11.59 -1.70
CA ARG A 184 -14.41 -11.63 -0.41
C ARG A 184 -13.99 -10.58 0.64
N HIS A 185 -12.86 -9.91 0.46
CA HIS A 185 -12.32 -8.94 1.44
C HIS A 185 -12.06 -7.56 0.83
N ARG A 186 -12.38 -7.36 -0.45
CA ARG A 186 -12.07 -6.10 -1.14
C ARG A 186 -12.84 -4.92 -0.54
N VAL A 187 -14.11 -5.13 -0.18
CA VAL A 187 -14.95 -4.12 0.45
C VAL A 187 -14.40 -3.65 1.81
N LEU A 188 -13.69 -4.53 2.52
CA LEU A 188 -13.16 -4.23 3.85
C LEU A 188 -12.04 -3.17 3.84
N ARG A 189 -11.47 -2.88 2.66
CA ARG A 189 -10.53 -1.77 2.42
C ARG A 189 -11.20 -0.41 2.47
N PHE A 190 -12.52 -0.38 2.33
CA PHE A 190 -13.32 0.84 2.26
C PHE A 190 -14.25 0.99 3.46
N ALA A 191 -14.75 -0.08 4.09
CA ALA A 191 -15.59 0.04 5.28
C ALA A 191 -15.57 -1.22 6.17
N ALA A 192 -15.94 -1.05 7.43
CA ALA A 192 -16.36 -2.17 8.27
C ALA A 192 -17.82 -2.48 7.94
N VAL A 193 -18.08 -3.65 7.37
CA VAL A 193 -19.41 -4.10 6.96
C VAL A 193 -19.64 -5.53 7.46
N ASP A 194 -20.90 -5.88 7.68
CA ASP A 194 -21.32 -7.25 7.95
C ASP A 194 -21.29 -8.11 6.67
N LEU A 195 -21.52 -9.42 6.85
CA LEU A 195 -21.49 -10.37 5.74
C LEU A 195 -22.55 -10.08 4.67
N ASP A 196 -23.77 -9.72 5.09
CA ASP A 196 -24.88 -9.46 4.17
C ASP A 196 -24.59 -8.25 3.27
N THR A 197 -24.09 -7.17 3.85
CA THR A 197 -23.70 -5.96 3.11
C THR A 197 -22.50 -6.24 2.19
N ALA A 198 -21.51 -7.02 2.65
CA ALA A 198 -20.37 -7.40 1.82
C ALA A 198 -20.79 -8.23 0.60
N GLU A 199 -21.70 -9.20 0.78
CA GLU A 199 -22.23 -10.04 -0.30
C GLU A 199 -23.10 -9.25 -1.27
N GLN A 200 -23.90 -8.30 -0.76
CA GLN A 200 -24.70 -7.41 -1.58
C GLN A 200 -23.83 -6.53 -2.51
N ILE A 201 -22.78 -5.89 -1.97
CA ILE A 201 -21.86 -5.08 -2.77
C ILE A 201 -21.12 -5.95 -3.81
N GLU A 202 -20.74 -7.17 -3.46
CA GLU A 202 -20.10 -8.11 -4.42
C GLU A 202 -21.05 -8.47 -5.57
N ALA A 203 -22.33 -8.71 -5.27
CA ALA A 203 -23.37 -8.95 -6.27
C ALA A 203 -23.58 -7.73 -7.18
N ASP A 204 -23.73 -6.53 -6.60
CA ASP A 204 -23.98 -5.29 -7.34
C ASP A 204 -22.82 -4.89 -8.26
N THR A 205 -21.59 -5.21 -7.85
CA THR A 205 -20.39 -4.94 -8.66
C THR A 205 -20.15 -5.99 -9.75
N GLY A 206 -20.87 -7.12 -9.73
CA GLY A 206 -20.70 -8.22 -10.69
C GLY A 206 -19.31 -8.85 -10.63
N GLY A 207 -18.71 -8.92 -9.44
CA GLY A 207 -17.35 -9.44 -9.22
C GLY A 207 -16.21 -8.47 -9.56
N ARG A 208 -16.53 -7.24 -10.02
CA ARG A 208 -15.55 -6.15 -10.16
C ARG A 208 -15.03 -5.71 -8.78
N ALA A 209 -13.91 -5.00 -8.74
CA ALA A 209 -13.44 -4.44 -7.47
C ALA A 209 -14.42 -3.33 -7.01
N PRO A 210 -14.95 -3.40 -5.78
CA PRO A 210 -15.77 -2.32 -5.25
C PRO A 210 -14.95 -1.05 -5.11
N THR A 211 -15.59 0.10 -5.31
CA THR A 211 -15.04 1.43 -5.04
C THR A 211 -15.66 2.02 -3.77
N ALA A 212 -15.11 3.13 -3.29
CA ALA A 212 -15.71 3.88 -2.17
C ALA A 212 -17.16 4.33 -2.47
N TRP A 213 -17.48 4.59 -3.74
CA TRP A 213 -18.85 4.90 -4.17
C TRP A 213 -19.81 3.72 -3.96
N ASN A 214 -19.40 2.49 -4.31
CA ASN A 214 -20.25 1.31 -4.11
C ASN A 214 -20.58 1.10 -2.63
N VAL A 215 -19.63 1.40 -1.74
CA VAL A 215 -19.82 1.35 -0.28
C VAL A 215 -20.77 2.44 0.20
N ALA A 216 -20.63 3.67 -0.30
CA ALA A 216 -21.54 4.76 0.02
C ALA A 216 -22.99 4.46 -0.43
N CYS A 217 -23.17 3.93 -1.63
CA CYS A 217 -24.49 3.54 -2.15
C CYS A 217 -25.14 2.39 -1.36
N SER A 218 -24.36 1.55 -0.66
CA SER A 218 -24.91 0.53 0.24
C SER A 218 -25.33 1.09 1.60
N GLY A 219 -25.19 2.40 1.83
CA GLY A 219 -25.49 3.07 3.09
C GLY A 219 -24.36 2.99 4.13
N ALA A 220 -23.19 2.45 3.78
CA ALA A 220 -22.02 2.43 4.66
C ALA A 220 -21.14 3.67 4.40
N THR A 221 -20.54 4.23 5.45
CA THR A 221 -19.60 5.35 5.30
C THR A 221 -18.22 4.82 4.94
N PRO A 222 -17.62 5.22 3.80
CA PRO A 222 -16.27 4.84 3.46
C PRO A 222 -15.27 5.38 4.49
N ALA A 223 -14.45 4.51 5.05
CA ALA A 223 -13.38 4.79 6.00
C ALA A 223 -12.21 3.83 5.81
N LEU A 224 -11.05 4.39 5.47
CA LEU A 224 -9.81 3.65 5.24
C LEU A 224 -9.37 2.90 6.52
N PRO A 225 -9.17 1.59 6.50
CA PRO A 225 -8.67 0.85 7.66
C PRO A 225 -7.16 1.02 7.83
N THR A 226 -6.68 0.94 9.08
CA THR A 226 -5.29 0.59 9.35
C THR A 226 -5.05 -0.88 9.02
N VAL A 227 -3.79 -1.31 8.93
CA VAL A 227 -3.48 -2.72 8.66
C VAL A 227 -4.01 -3.61 9.78
N SER A 228 -3.84 -3.21 11.03
CA SER A 228 -4.37 -3.94 12.18
C SER A 228 -5.89 -4.00 12.20
N GLU A 229 -6.56 -2.90 11.85
CA GLU A 229 -8.01 -2.90 11.77
C GLU A 229 -8.54 -3.79 10.64
N PHE A 230 -7.92 -3.75 9.45
CA PHE A 230 -8.30 -4.62 8.35
C PHE A 230 -8.22 -6.11 8.73
N ARG A 231 -7.17 -6.52 9.47
CA ARG A 231 -7.06 -7.88 10.00
C ARG A 231 -8.24 -8.23 10.92
N ARG A 232 -8.65 -7.30 11.81
CA ARG A 232 -9.80 -7.49 12.69
C ARG A 232 -11.10 -7.61 11.88
N ARG A 233 -11.35 -6.68 10.95
CA ARG A 233 -12.52 -6.70 10.05
C ARG A 233 -12.62 -8.04 9.30
N ARG A 234 -11.50 -8.49 8.73
CA ARG A 234 -11.43 -9.78 8.02
C ARG A 234 -11.73 -10.96 8.93
N SER A 235 -11.11 -11.02 10.11
CA SER A 235 -11.34 -12.10 11.07
C SER A 235 -12.79 -12.17 11.55
N ALA A 236 -13.43 -11.02 11.74
CA ALA A 236 -14.85 -10.95 12.11
C ALA A 236 -15.75 -11.51 10.99
N LEU A 237 -15.53 -11.07 9.74
CA LEU A 237 -16.29 -11.53 8.58
C LEU A 237 -16.11 -13.04 8.32
N ASP A 238 -14.88 -13.55 8.49
CA ASP A 238 -14.57 -14.99 8.38
C ASP A 238 -15.20 -15.82 9.52
N GLN A 239 -15.41 -15.22 10.68
CA GLN A 239 -16.12 -15.87 11.79
C GLN A 239 -17.63 -15.93 11.49
N GLU A 240 -18.24 -14.81 11.10
CA GLU A 240 -19.66 -14.75 10.75
C GLU A 240 -20.06 -15.76 9.67
N ARG A 241 -19.21 -15.93 8.64
CA ARG A 241 -19.39 -16.97 7.62
C ARG A 241 -19.37 -18.39 8.18
N ARG A 242 -18.43 -18.68 9.08
CA ARG A 242 -18.31 -20.01 9.69
C ARG A 242 -19.53 -20.30 10.56
N ASP A 243 -20.01 -19.31 11.29
CA ASP A 243 -21.20 -19.43 12.13
C ASP A 243 -22.46 -19.66 11.28
N ARG A 244 -22.64 -18.92 10.17
CA ARG A 244 -23.76 -19.13 9.24
C ARG A 244 -23.70 -20.51 8.55
N ALA A 245 -22.51 -20.95 8.15
CA ALA A 245 -22.33 -22.29 7.57
C ALA A 245 -22.64 -23.41 8.58
N ALA A 246 -22.20 -23.26 9.83
CA ALA A 246 -22.50 -24.21 10.90
C ALA A 246 -24.02 -24.28 11.19
N ALA A 247 -24.68 -23.12 11.29
CA ALA A 247 -26.13 -23.04 11.49
C ALA A 247 -26.91 -23.67 10.33
N ALA A 248 -26.45 -23.50 9.08
CA ALA A 248 -27.07 -24.13 7.92
C ALA A 248 -26.93 -25.67 7.94
N VAL A 249 -25.76 -26.18 8.36
CA VAL A 249 -25.54 -27.62 8.53
C VAL A 249 -26.41 -28.19 9.66
N GLU A 250 -26.52 -27.49 10.79
CA GLU A 250 -27.36 -27.89 11.91
C GLU A 250 -28.86 -27.92 11.53
N ALA A 251 -29.32 -26.89 10.80
CA ALA A 251 -30.68 -26.82 10.27
C ALA A 251 -30.98 -27.94 9.27
N ALA A 252 -30.00 -28.31 8.42
CA ALA A 252 -30.13 -29.41 7.48
C ALA A 252 -30.12 -30.80 8.16
N ALA A 253 -29.44 -30.93 9.31
CA ALA A 253 -29.41 -32.16 10.11
C ALA A 253 -30.68 -32.39 10.95
N HIS A 254 -31.39 -31.32 11.31
CA HIS A 254 -32.65 -31.38 12.06
C HIS A 254 -33.80 -30.68 11.33
N PRO A 255 -34.20 -31.17 10.13
CA PRO A 255 -35.38 -30.63 9.46
C PRO A 255 -36.56 -30.86 10.40
N ARG A 256 -37.13 -29.78 10.95
CA ARG A 256 -38.30 -29.87 11.84
C ARG A 256 -39.33 -30.79 11.20
N ALA A 257 -39.64 -31.91 11.85
CA ALA A 257 -40.72 -32.81 11.47
C ALA A 257 -41.99 -31.95 11.42
N SER A 258 -42.40 -31.61 10.21
CA SER A 258 -43.56 -30.78 9.96
C SER A 258 -44.80 -31.62 10.26
N VAL A 259 -45.55 -31.21 11.28
CA VAL A 259 -46.89 -31.72 11.62
C VAL A 259 -47.92 -31.03 10.74
#